data_AF-A0A945G3P5-F1
#
_entry.id   AF-A0A945G3P5-F1
#
_cell.length_a   1.000
_cell.length_b   1.000
_cell.length_c   1.000
_cell.angle_alpha   90.00
_cell.angle_beta   90.00
_cell.angle_gamma   90.00
#
_symmetry.space_group_name_H-M   'P 1'
#
loop_
_entity.id
_entity.type
_entity.pdbx_description
1 polymer ?
#
loop_
_entity_poly.entity_id
_entity_poly.type
_entity_poly.pdbx_seq_one_letter_code
_entity_poly.pdbx_strand_id
1 'polypeptide(L)'
;MEQVKEHYEKAILGLAMLVLVYVAYGVFTDNSEEAIAKQIEARSRPALEQKKEMSPMDMRGYHATLARLENAKPLDLSNPHNLFNPVQWRVVRGGTVLKVESGNEIGAGAIVLSETKPLYLKIEYRGTTGSAGNTRYRFAVTREAGETKKKRLRMTTTATKENKDTRDLFTLLEIVGDELAPTAFKLRLAGDSGPITIEKGKLFQRIDGYTASLAYDTRDEKKSYVNKRVGDKLIFAEDGHNIVAIREEEVVLSTASTSKRTTIRLR
;
A
#
# COMPACT_ATOMS: atom_id res chain seq x y z
N MET A 1 -78.87 111.40 16.79
CA MET A 1 -78.30 110.14 17.33
C MET A 1 -79.32 108.99 17.37
N GLU A 2 -80.45 109.06 16.65
CA GLU A 2 -81.46 107.96 16.65
C GLU A 2 -81.44 107.11 15.36
N GLN A 3 -81.30 107.69 14.17
CA GLN A 3 -81.32 106.93 12.91
C GLN A 3 -80.08 106.02 12.67
N VAL A 4 -78.93 106.35 13.28
CA VAL A 4 -77.72 105.53 13.18
C VAL A 4 -77.84 104.24 14.02
N LYS A 5 -78.68 104.26 15.07
CA LYS A 5 -78.87 103.13 15.98
C LYS A 5 -79.76 102.04 15.39
N GLU A 6 -80.77 102.41 14.60
CA GLU A 6 -81.68 101.46 13.93
C GLU A 6 -81.07 100.73 12.73
N HIS A 7 -79.95 101.21 12.18
CA HIS A 7 -79.30 100.63 10.99
C HIS A 7 -77.87 100.13 11.24
N TYR A 8 -77.40 100.21 12.48
CA TYR A 8 -76.08 99.73 12.88
C TYR A 8 -75.90 98.22 12.66
N GLU A 9 -76.95 97.43 12.94
CA GLU A 9 -76.94 95.98 12.70
C GLU A 9 -76.82 95.65 11.19
N LYS A 10 -77.50 96.41 10.33
CA LYS A 10 -77.41 96.25 8.87
C LYS A 10 -76.02 96.64 8.33
N ALA A 11 -75.39 97.66 8.93
CA ALA A 11 -74.04 98.07 8.55
C ALA A 11 -72.98 97.03 8.94
N ILE A 12 -73.09 96.44 10.14
CA ILE A 12 -72.21 95.34 10.56
C ILE A 12 -72.44 94.10 9.70
N LEU A 13 -73.69 93.75 9.39
CA LEU A 13 -74.01 92.61 8.55
C LEU A 13 -73.47 92.79 7.13
N GLY A 14 -73.57 93.99 6.56
CA GLY A 14 -72.99 94.32 5.25
C GLY A 14 -71.46 94.21 5.24
N LEU A 15 -70.79 94.65 6.30
CA LEU A 15 -69.35 94.53 6.44
C LEU A 15 -68.91 93.07 6.63
N ALA A 16 -69.65 92.29 7.42
CA ALA A 16 -69.40 90.86 7.59
C ALA A 16 -69.57 90.09 6.26
N MET A 17 -70.59 90.44 5.46
CA MET A 17 -70.79 89.86 4.12
C MET A 17 -69.64 90.20 3.17
N LEU A 18 -69.12 91.44 3.19
CA LEU A 18 -67.96 91.82 2.38
C LEU A 18 -66.69 91.04 2.75
N VAL A 19 -66.44 90.83 4.05
CA VAL A 19 -65.31 90.02 4.52
C VAL A 19 -65.47 88.57 4.06
N LEU A 20 -66.68 88.01 4.11
CA LEU A 20 -66.95 86.64 3.70
C LEU A 20 -66.73 86.45 2.19
N VAL A 21 -67.16 87.42 1.38
CA VAL A 21 -66.91 87.42 -0.07
C VAL A 21 -65.41 87.51 -0.38
N TYR A 22 -64.65 88.33 0.37
CA TYR A 22 -63.20 88.43 0.19
C TYR A 22 -62.47 87.13 0.52
N VAL A 23 -62.86 86.44 1.60
CA VAL A 23 -62.28 85.13 1.97
C VAL A 23 -62.64 84.07 0.93
N ALA A 24 -63.89 84.04 0.47
CA ALA A 24 -64.33 83.10 -0.57
C ALA A 24 -63.56 83.30 -1.89
N TYR A 25 -63.31 84.56 -2.27
CA TYR A 25 -62.48 84.89 -3.44
C TYR A 25 -61.03 84.41 -3.26
N GLY A 26 -60.43 84.65 -2.08
CA GLY A 26 -59.07 84.18 -1.78
C GLY A 26 -58.91 82.66 -1.90
N VAL A 27 -59.88 81.89 -1.40
CA VAL A 27 -59.90 80.42 -1.52
C VAL A 27 -60.11 79.98 -2.98
N PHE A 28 -60.99 80.66 -3.73
CA PHE A 28 -61.23 80.32 -5.14
C PHE A 28 -60.02 80.60 -6.04
N THR A 29 -59.19 81.58 -5.69
CA THR A 29 -57.96 81.93 -6.42
C THR A 29 -56.70 81.27 -5.88
N ASP A 30 -56.83 80.33 -4.92
CA ASP A 30 -55.68 79.67 -4.32
C ASP A 30 -55.08 78.63 -5.28
N ASN A 31 -54.02 79.02 -5.97
CA ASN A 31 -53.30 78.17 -6.94
C ASN A 31 -52.33 77.18 -6.23
N SER A 32 -52.64 76.80 -4.99
CA SER A 32 -51.77 75.97 -4.15
C SER A 32 -51.61 74.56 -4.72
N GLU A 33 -52.65 73.97 -5.31
CA GLU A 33 -52.56 72.66 -5.98
C GLU A 33 -51.64 72.71 -7.20
N GLU A 34 -51.75 73.75 -8.04
CA GLU A 34 -50.88 73.91 -9.21
C GLU A 34 -49.42 74.18 -8.81
N ALA A 35 -49.20 74.93 -7.72
CA ALA A 35 -47.87 75.18 -7.18
C ALA A 35 -47.23 73.90 -6.60
N ILE A 36 -48.01 73.08 -5.90
CA ILE A 36 -47.56 71.78 -5.38
C ILE A 36 -47.26 70.83 -6.53
N ALA A 37 -48.11 70.76 -7.56
CA ALA A 37 -47.90 69.93 -8.75
C ALA A 37 -46.60 70.33 -9.49
N LYS A 38 -46.39 71.63 -9.71
CA LYS A 38 -45.13 72.15 -10.29
C LYS A 38 -43.91 71.84 -9.44
N GLN A 39 -44.05 71.85 -8.10
CA GLN A 39 -42.95 71.53 -7.19
C GLN A 39 -42.61 70.03 -7.18
N ILE A 40 -43.63 69.17 -7.32
CA ILE A 40 -43.46 67.72 -7.48
C ILE A 40 -42.77 67.42 -8.82
N GLU A 41 -43.20 68.06 -9.91
CA GLU A 41 -42.62 67.89 -11.24
C GLU A 41 -41.15 68.40 -11.27
N ALA A 42 -40.86 69.56 -10.68
CA ALA A 42 -39.51 70.10 -10.58
C ALA A 42 -38.57 69.25 -9.69
N ARG A 43 -39.11 68.52 -8.70
CA ARG A 43 -38.34 67.56 -7.89
C ARG A 43 -38.19 66.21 -8.59
N SER A 44 -39.17 65.79 -9.37
CA SER A 44 -39.08 64.57 -10.16
C SER A 44 -38.00 64.76 -11.21
N ARG A 45 -37.00 63.89 -11.22
CA ARG A 45 -35.95 63.87 -12.25
C ARG A 45 -36.24 62.68 -13.16
N PRO A 46 -37.17 62.80 -14.13
CA PRO A 46 -37.56 61.68 -14.99
C PRO A 46 -36.37 61.12 -15.79
N ALA A 47 -35.31 61.90 -16.01
CA ALA A 47 -34.07 61.45 -16.62
C ALA A 47 -33.24 60.47 -15.75
N LEU A 48 -33.46 60.43 -14.43
CA LEU A 48 -32.78 59.49 -13.51
C LEU A 48 -33.62 58.23 -13.24
N GLU A 49 -34.91 58.23 -13.55
CA GLU A 49 -35.80 57.07 -13.42
C GLU A 49 -35.72 56.09 -14.59
N GLN A 50 -34.95 56.42 -15.64
CA GLN A 50 -34.56 55.41 -16.61
C GLN A 50 -33.63 54.41 -15.92
N LYS A 51 -34.24 53.34 -15.40
CA LYS A 51 -33.55 52.17 -14.86
C LYS A 51 -32.78 51.54 -16.01
N LYS A 52 -31.56 52.03 -16.25
CA LYS A 52 -30.66 51.49 -17.26
C LYS A 52 -30.29 50.09 -16.79
N GLU A 53 -30.94 49.09 -17.37
CA GLU A 53 -30.62 47.69 -17.08
C GLU A 53 -29.12 47.51 -17.34
N MET A 54 -28.39 47.12 -16.30
CA MET A 54 -26.96 46.88 -16.43
C MET A 54 -26.76 45.79 -17.48
N SER A 55 -25.90 46.06 -18.45
CA SER A 55 -25.52 45.05 -19.44
C SER A 55 -25.03 43.79 -18.71
N PRO A 56 -25.46 42.59 -19.14
CA PRO A 56 -25.08 41.35 -18.47
C PRO A 56 -23.55 41.21 -18.44
N MET A 57 -23.01 40.93 -17.25
CA MET A 57 -21.58 40.72 -17.03
C MET A 57 -21.08 39.55 -17.89
N ASP A 58 -19.99 39.75 -18.63
CA ASP A 58 -19.42 38.69 -19.45
C ASP A 58 -18.71 37.65 -18.57
N MET A 59 -19.40 36.55 -18.30
CA MET A 59 -18.90 35.46 -17.46
C MET A 59 -18.15 34.38 -18.24
N ARG A 60 -17.92 34.54 -19.55
CA ARG A 60 -17.31 33.50 -20.41
C ARG A 60 -15.96 32.99 -19.87
N GLY A 61 -15.13 33.90 -19.35
CA GLY A 61 -13.84 33.54 -18.76
C GLY A 61 -13.96 32.65 -17.51
N TYR A 62 -14.95 32.91 -16.66
CA TYR A 62 -15.23 32.14 -15.45
C TYR A 62 -15.85 30.77 -15.77
N HIS A 63 -16.73 30.71 -16.78
CA HIS A 63 -17.28 29.44 -17.24
C HIS A 63 -16.21 28.54 -17.85
N ALA A 64 -15.24 29.10 -18.58
CA ALA A 64 -14.12 28.31 -19.12
C ALA A 64 -13.21 27.72 -18.04
N THR A 65 -12.93 28.47 -16.96
CA THR A 65 -12.15 27.96 -15.83
C THR A 65 -12.91 26.94 -15.01
N LEU A 66 -14.21 27.14 -14.76
CA LEU A 66 -15.06 26.14 -14.08
C LEU A 66 -15.16 24.84 -14.89
N ALA A 67 -15.41 24.92 -16.19
CA ALA A 67 -15.45 23.74 -17.06
C ALA A 67 -14.12 22.97 -17.07
N ARG A 68 -12.97 23.67 -16.95
CA ARG A 68 -11.66 23.03 -16.84
C ARG A 68 -11.46 22.31 -15.51
N LEU A 69 -11.99 22.85 -14.41
CA LEU A 69 -11.91 22.26 -13.08
C LEU A 69 -12.85 21.06 -12.94
N GLU A 70 -14.07 21.15 -13.47
CA GLU A 70 -15.04 20.04 -13.48
C GLU A 70 -14.54 18.86 -14.33
N ASN A 71 -13.81 19.14 -15.42
CA ASN A 71 -13.18 18.12 -16.27
C ASN A 71 -11.74 17.76 -15.85
N ALA A 72 -11.28 18.22 -14.69
CA ALA A 72 -9.94 17.87 -14.21
C ALA A 72 -9.91 16.38 -13.83
N LYS A 73 -9.37 15.56 -14.73
CA LYS A 73 -9.08 14.16 -14.41
C LYS A 73 -8.12 14.08 -13.23
N PRO A 74 -8.31 13.17 -12.28
CA PRO A 74 -7.34 12.94 -11.21
C PRO A 74 -5.99 12.58 -11.85
N LEU A 75 -4.95 13.32 -11.44
CA LEU A 75 -3.61 13.15 -11.95
C LEU A 75 -3.06 11.81 -11.42
N ASP A 76 -3.03 10.80 -12.29
CA ASP A 76 -2.46 9.49 -11.97
C ASP A 76 -0.93 9.53 -12.13
N LEU A 77 -0.27 9.76 -11.00
CA LEU A 77 1.18 9.80 -10.87
C LEU A 77 1.79 8.42 -10.57
N SER A 78 0.98 7.35 -10.53
CA SER A 78 1.44 6.00 -10.19
C SER A 78 2.00 5.20 -11.37
N ASN A 79 1.86 5.72 -12.60
CA ASN A 79 2.34 5.10 -13.83
C ASN A 79 3.87 5.25 -13.98
N PRO A 80 4.62 4.29 -14.56
CA PRO A 80 6.10 4.30 -14.59
C PRO A 80 6.76 5.52 -15.26
N HIS A 81 6.00 6.34 -15.99
CA HIS A 81 6.55 7.40 -16.84
C HIS A 81 6.00 8.81 -16.62
N ASN A 82 5.29 9.11 -15.53
CA ASN A 82 4.74 10.47 -15.32
C ASN A 82 5.07 11.11 -13.97
N LEU A 83 6.26 10.85 -13.43
CA LEU A 83 6.82 11.67 -12.37
C LEU A 83 8.30 11.93 -12.57
N PHE A 84 8.76 13.01 -11.94
CA PHE A 84 10.13 13.44 -11.70
C PHE A 84 11.00 12.38 -11.00
N ASN A 85 11.05 11.16 -11.52
CA ASN A 85 11.98 10.13 -11.11
C ASN A 85 13.18 10.21 -12.06
N PRO A 86 14.32 10.79 -11.64
CA PRO A 86 15.52 10.75 -12.47
C PRO A 86 15.88 9.28 -12.67
N VAL A 87 15.75 8.80 -13.91
CA VAL A 87 16.20 7.46 -14.25
C VAL A 87 17.68 7.38 -13.92
N GLN A 88 18.06 6.46 -13.05
CA GLN A 88 19.44 6.34 -12.63
C GLN A 88 20.23 5.72 -13.77
N TRP A 89 21.17 6.50 -14.31
CA TRP A 89 22.15 6.01 -15.27
C TRP A 89 23.37 5.56 -14.50
N ARG A 90 23.75 4.29 -14.67
CA ARG A 90 24.96 3.74 -14.05
C ARG A 90 25.93 3.31 -15.14
N VAL A 91 27.19 3.67 -14.95
CA VAL A 91 28.29 3.20 -15.78
C VAL A 91 28.77 1.86 -15.21
N VAL A 92 28.74 0.81 -16.03
CA VAL A 92 29.20 -0.54 -15.66
C VAL A 92 30.65 -0.73 -16.14
N ARG A 93 31.32 -1.78 -15.65
CA ARG A 93 32.69 -2.15 -16.06
C ARG A 93 32.75 -2.31 -17.58
N GLY A 94 33.44 -1.38 -18.25
CA GLY A 94 33.51 -1.28 -19.71
C GLY A 94 33.05 0.06 -20.28
N GLY A 95 32.57 0.99 -19.45
CA GLY A 95 32.17 2.34 -19.89
C GLY A 95 30.79 2.40 -20.55
N THR A 96 30.07 1.27 -20.58
CA THR A 96 28.70 1.21 -21.09
C THR A 96 27.75 1.79 -20.04
N VAL A 97 26.84 2.65 -20.49
CA VAL A 97 25.83 3.27 -19.62
C VAL A 97 24.55 2.44 -19.67
N LEU A 98 24.08 2.00 -18.50
CA LEU A 98 22.83 1.28 -18.33
C LEU A 98 21.77 2.19 -17.71
N LYS A 99 20.61 2.22 -18.36
CA LYS A 99 19.41 2.90 -17.87
C LYS A 99 18.70 1.98 -16.88
N VAL A 100 18.58 2.39 -15.62
CA VAL A 100 17.87 1.64 -14.57
C VAL A 100 16.48 2.26 -14.39
N GLU A 101 15.46 1.67 -15.02
CA GLU A 101 14.10 2.22 -15.06
C GLU A 101 13.24 1.80 -13.85
N SER A 102 13.28 0.52 -13.46
CA SER A 102 12.46 -0.05 -12.38
C SER A 102 13.26 -0.40 -11.12
N GLY A 103 14.59 -0.39 -11.19
CA GLY A 103 15.46 -0.81 -10.09
C GLY A 103 15.61 -2.33 -9.96
N ASN A 104 14.99 -3.09 -10.86
CA ASN A 104 15.09 -4.56 -10.94
C ASN A 104 16.01 -5.02 -12.08
N GLU A 105 16.54 -4.11 -12.88
CA GLU A 105 17.42 -4.43 -14.01
C GLU A 105 18.86 -4.78 -13.57
N ILE A 106 19.22 -4.47 -12.32
CA ILE A 106 20.56 -4.67 -11.76
C ILE A 106 20.45 -5.19 -10.31
N GLY A 107 21.46 -5.94 -9.86
CA GLY A 107 21.57 -6.39 -8.48
C GLY A 107 20.55 -7.47 -8.14
N ALA A 108 20.08 -7.51 -6.89
CA ALA A 108 19.25 -8.62 -6.40
C ALA A 108 17.86 -8.72 -7.07
N GLY A 109 17.41 -7.68 -7.79
CA GLY A 109 16.17 -7.73 -8.58
C GLY A 109 16.32 -8.39 -9.96
N ALA A 110 17.54 -8.41 -10.51
CA ALA A 110 17.83 -8.96 -11.84
C ALA A 110 18.21 -10.45 -11.84
N ILE A 111 18.48 -11.01 -10.65
CA ILE A 111 18.74 -12.44 -10.51
C ILE A 111 17.44 -13.22 -10.63
N VAL A 112 17.49 -14.31 -11.39
CA VAL A 112 16.35 -15.19 -11.63
C VAL A 112 16.55 -16.49 -10.87
N LEU A 113 15.52 -16.92 -10.15
CA LEU A 113 15.47 -18.25 -9.55
C LEU A 113 15.07 -19.24 -10.64
N SER A 114 15.97 -20.17 -10.96
CA SER A 114 15.77 -21.16 -12.02
C SER A 114 15.08 -22.43 -11.52
N GLU A 115 15.48 -22.91 -10.35
CA GLU A 115 14.95 -24.15 -9.78
C GLU A 115 15.17 -24.19 -8.27
N THR A 116 14.26 -24.82 -7.55
CA THR A 116 14.42 -25.23 -6.15
C THR A 116 14.35 -26.75 -6.04
N LYS A 117 15.22 -27.35 -5.22
CA LYS A 117 15.22 -28.82 -4.98
C LYS A 117 15.03 -29.11 -3.50
N PRO A 118 14.08 -29.98 -3.13
CA PRO A 118 13.89 -30.37 -1.74
C PRO A 118 15.10 -31.16 -1.22
N LEU A 119 15.45 -30.90 0.03
CA LEU A 119 16.47 -31.61 0.80
C LEU A 119 15.78 -32.47 1.85
N TYR A 120 16.04 -33.77 1.80
CA TYR A 120 15.33 -34.74 2.64
C TYR A 120 16.10 -35.12 3.90
N LEU A 121 15.36 -35.30 4.98
CA LEU A 121 15.72 -36.18 6.08
C LEU A 121 15.21 -37.59 5.75
N LYS A 122 16.13 -38.54 5.68
CA LYS A 122 15.82 -39.94 5.37
C LYS A 122 16.25 -40.82 6.55
N ILE A 123 15.33 -41.63 7.06
CA ILE A 123 15.61 -42.55 8.15
C ILE A 123 15.08 -43.94 7.81
N GLU A 124 15.92 -44.95 8.01
CA GLU A 124 15.61 -46.34 7.68
C GLU A 124 16.07 -47.24 8.81
N TYR A 125 15.18 -48.12 9.27
CA TYR A 125 15.56 -49.19 10.18
C TYR A 125 16.34 -50.27 9.44
N ARG A 126 17.52 -50.65 9.99
CA ARG A 126 18.47 -51.57 9.34
C ARG A 126 18.55 -52.93 10.03
N GLY A 127 18.17 -53.02 11.29
CA GLY A 127 18.20 -54.29 12.01
C GLY A 127 18.36 -54.11 13.51
N THR A 128 18.21 -55.23 14.21
CA THR A 128 18.36 -55.33 15.65
C THR A 128 19.61 -56.13 15.97
N THR A 129 20.33 -55.74 17.01
CA THR A 129 21.52 -56.44 17.52
C THR A 129 21.43 -56.55 19.03
N GLY A 130 21.78 -57.71 19.58
CA GLY A 130 21.75 -57.98 21.02
C GLY A 130 20.86 -59.17 21.38
N SER A 131 20.72 -59.40 22.67
CA SER A 131 19.82 -60.41 23.26
C SER A 131 18.70 -59.71 24.04
N ALA A 132 17.63 -60.46 24.33
CA ALA A 132 16.51 -59.98 25.16
C ALA A 132 17.02 -59.28 26.44
N GLY A 133 16.56 -58.05 26.66
CA GLY A 133 16.99 -57.17 27.77
C GLY A 133 18.12 -56.18 27.46
N ASN A 134 18.91 -56.38 26.39
CA ASN A 134 19.94 -55.41 25.93
C ASN A 134 19.93 -55.29 24.41
N THR A 135 18.75 -54.96 23.89
CA THR A 135 18.48 -54.86 22.46
C THR A 135 18.86 -53.49 21.93
N ARG A 136 19.71 -53.44 20.90
CA ARG A 136 20.10 -52.22 20.19
C ARG A 136 19.53 -52.21 18.79
N TYR A 137 18.83 -51.14 18.46
CA TYR A 137 18.21 -50.94 17.16
C TYR A 137 19.10 -50.06 16.29
N ARG A 138 19.40 -50.53 15.08
CA ARG A 138 20.27 -49.85 14.13
C ARG A 138 19.43 -49.09 13.10
N PHE A 139 19.75 -47.81 12.93
CA PHE A 139 19.11 -46.94 11.96
C PHE A 139 20.15 -46.35 11.00
N ALA A 140 19.80 -46.24 9.73
CA ALA A 140 20.52 -45.42 8.77
C ALA A 140 19.83 -44.06 8.66
N VAL A 141 20.58 -42.99 8.85
CA VAL A 141 20.10 -41.61 8.79
C VAL A 141 20.88 -40.84 7.73
N THR A 142 20.18 -40.10 6.89
CA THR A 142 20.75 -39.14 5.92
C THR A 142 20.08 -37.79 6.13
N ARG A 143 20.88 -36.74 6.36
CA ARG A 143 20.41 -35.37 6.59
C ARG A 143 20.87 -34.47 5.45
N GLU A 144 20.13 -34.44 4.35
CA GLU A 144 20.55 -33.69 3.17
C GLU A 144 20.60 -32.17 3.44
N ALA A 145 19.82 -31.67 4.41
CA ALA A 145 19.82 -30.28 4.89
C ALA A 145 20.95 -29.93 5.87
N GLY A 146 21.85 -30.87 6.23
CA GLY A 146 22.94 -30.59 7.16
C GLY A 146 23.86 -29.45 6.71
N GLU A 147 24.38 -28.66 7.66
CA GLU A 147 25.23 -27.49 7.37
C GLU A 147 26.50 -27.87 6.60
N THR A 148 27.19 -28.93 7.02
CA THR A 148 28.47 -29.35 6.45
C THR A 148 28.34 -30.64 5.65
N LYS A 149 29.22 -30.85 4.66
CA LYS A 149 29.23 -32.07 3.83
C LYS A 149 29.28 -33.35 4.68
N LYS A 150 30.08 -33.37 5.76
CA LYS A 150 30.19 -34.52 6.67
C LYS A 150 28.87 -34.86 7.38
N LYS A 151 28.08 -33.85 7.80
CA LYS A 151 26.77 -34.06 8.44
C LYS A 151 25.71 -34.62 7.47
N ARG A 152 25.90 -34.44 6.16
CA ARG A 152 24.98 -34.86 5.08
C ARG A 152 25.19 -36.31 4.63
N LEU A 153 26.38 -36.88 4.88
CA LEU A 153 26.66 -38.26 4.51
C LEU A 153 25.70 -39.20 5.24
N ARG A 154 25.27 -40.23 4.51
CA ARG A 154 24.51 -41.33 5.09
C ARG A 154 25.32 -41.97 6.21
N MET A 155 24.68 -42.18 7.35
CA MET A 155 25.35 -42.77 8.50
C MET A 155 24.48 -43.75 9.26
N THR A 156 25.14 -44.69 9.92
CA THR A 156 24.48 -45.66 10.77
C THR A 156 24.62 -45.24 12.23
N THR A 157 23.51 -45.25 12.96
CA THR A 157 23.44 -45.02 14.39
C THR A 157 22.71 -46.16 15.07
N THR A 158 22.85 -46.26 16.39
CA THR A 158 22.17 -47.25 17.22
C THR A 158 21.49 -46.58 18.38
N ALA A 159 20.30 -47.04 18.73
CA ALA A 159 19.52 -46.55 19.85
C ALA A 159 19.00 -47.71 20.70
N THR A 160 18.84 -47.45 21.99
CA THR A 160 18.12 -48.30 22.95
C THR A 160 16.83 -47.62 23.35
N LYS A 161 15.87 -48.37 23.90
CA LYS A 161 14.58 -47.83 24.36
C LYS A 161 14.80 -46.66 25.33
N GLU A 162 14.00 -45.61 25.17
CA GLU A 162 13.96 -44.39 26.00
C GLU A 162 15.32 -43.67 26.12
N ASN A 163 16.23 -43.89 25.17
CA ASN A 163 17.54 -43.26 25.15
C ASN A 163 17.81 -42.54 23.84
N LYS A 164 18.75 -41.58 23.91
CA LYS A 164 19.33 -40.95 22.73
C LYS A 164 20.12 -41.97 21.95
N ASP A 165 20.12 -41.82 20.63
CA ASP A 165 21.02 -42.60 19.79
C ASP A 165 22.47 -42.20 20.07
N THR A 166 23.42 -43.05 19.67
CA THR A 166 24.86 -42.85 19.90
C THR A 166 25.44 -41.58 19.27
N ARG A 167 24.65 -40.84 18.48
CA ARG A 167 25.06 -39.60 17.79
C ARG A 167 24.17 -38.40 18.11
N ASP A 168 23.29 -38.51 19.11
CA ASP A 168 22.39 -37.44 19.56
C ASP A 168 21.53 -36.81 18.44
N LEU A 169 21.15 -37.61 17.43
CA LEU A 169 20.25 -37.25 16.34
C LEU A 169 18.78 -37.36 16.72
N PHE A 170 18.43 -38.37 17.53
CA PHE A 170 17.07 -38.63 17.96
C PHE A 170 17.02 -39.41 19.27
N THR A 171 15.86 -39.38 19.92
CA THR A 171 15.54 -40.23 21.06
C THR A 171 14.55 -41.29 20.62
N LEU A 172 14.85 -42.57 20.89
CA LEU A 172 13.90 -43.66 20.65
C LEU A 172 12.90 -43.68 21.80
N LEU A 173 11.64 -43.35 21.53
CA LEU A 173 10.60 -43.27 22.56
C LEU A 173 9.91 -44.62 22.76
N GLU A 174 9.44 -45.22 21.66
CA GLU A 174 8.59 -46.41 21.72
C GLU A 174 8.98 -47.39 20.61
N ILE A 175 8.86 -48.68 20.93
CA ILE A 175 9.06 -49.79 20.00
C ILE A 175 7.71 -50.48 19.88
N VAL A 176 7.23 -50.65 18.65
CA VAL A 176 5.95 -51.27 18.35
C VAL A 176 6.18 -52.69 17.81
N GLY A 177 5.56 -53.68 18.44
CA GLY A 177 5.73 -55.10 18.16
C GLY A 177 6.73 -55.79 19.10
N ASP A 178 7.23 -56.94 18.68
CA ASP A 178 8.23 -57.71 19.44
C ASP A 178 9.58 -56.97 19.48
N GLU A 179 10.27 -56.97 20.61
CA GLU A 179 11.58 -56.34 20.77
C GLU A 179 12.64 -56.95 19.86
N LEU A 180 12.58 -58.26 19.59
CA LEU A 180 13.51 -58.92 18.67
C LEU A 180 13.08 -58.79 17.20
N ALA A 181 11.80 -58.52 16.96
CA ALA A 181 11.22 -58.39 15.63
C ALA A 181 10.23 -57.20 15.54
N PRO A 182 10.72 -55.96 15.69
CA PRO A 182 9.85 -54.78 15.75
C PRO A 182 9.21 -54.50 14.39
N THR A 183 8.00 -53.94 14.43
CA THR A 183 7.23 -53.54 13.25
C THR A 183 7.33 -52.05 12.98
N ALA A 184 7.38 -51.22 14.04
CA ALA A 184 7.59 -49.79 13.92
C ALA A 184 8.29 -49.19 15.14
N PHE A 185 8.77 -47.97 15.02
CA PHE A 185 9.44 -47.21 16.07
C PHE A 185 8.89 -45.79 16.12
N LYS A 186 8.64 -45.27 17.32
CA LYS A 186 8.39 -43.83 17.51
C LYS A 186 9.67 -43.16 17.96
N LEU A 187 10.17 -42.23 17.15
CA LEU A 187 11.38 -41.47 17.43
C LEU A 187 11.04 -40.00 17.65
N ARG A 188 11.79 -39.30 18.49
CA ARG A 188 11.78 -37.85 18.58
C ARG A 188 13.08 -37.30 18.05
N LEU A 189 13.01 -36.51 16.97
CA LEU A 189 14.19 -35.87 16.38
C LEU A 189 14.71 -34.75 17.27
N ALA A 190 16.03 -34.56 17.29
CA ALA A 190 16.65 -33.45 18.00
C ALA A 190 16.24 -32.11 17.35
N GLY A 191 15.66 -31.20 18.13
CA GLY A 191 15.18 -29.89 17.66
C GLY A 191 13.74 -29.86 17.17
N ASP A 192 13.05 -31.00 17.16
CA ASP A 192 11.66 -31.12 16.70
C ASP A 192 10.69 -31.34 17.87
N SER A 193 9.47 -30.84 17.73
CA SER A 193 8.46 -30.91 18.79
C SER A 193 7.67 -32.23 18.79
N GLY A 194 7.53 -32.89 17.64
CA GLY A 194 6.67 -34.07 17.46
C GLY A 194 7.41 -35.41 17.34
N PRO A 195 6.81 -36.52 17.80
CA PRO A 195 7.31 -37.86 17.49
C PRO A 195 7.02 -38.22 16.02
N ILE A 196 7.96 -38.90 15.38
CA ILE A 196 7.83 -39.49 14.05
C ILE A 196 7.75 -41.01 14.16
N THR A 197 7.01 -41.64 13.25
CA THR A 197 6.90 -43.11 13.20
C THR A 197 7.72 -43.66 12.03
N ILE A 198 8.55 -44.66 12.31
CA ILE A 198 9.36 -45.36 11.32
C ILE A 198 8.96 -46.81 11.29
N GLU A 199 8.45 -47.26 10.15
CA GLU A 199 8.06 -48.64 9.94
C GLU A 199 9.23 -49.48 9.42
N LYS A 200 9.29 -50.74 9.83
CA LYS A 200 10.26 -51.70 9.33
C LYS A 200 10.07 -51.91 7.82
N GLY A 201 11.17 -51.83 7.07
CA GLY A 201 11.17 -52.03 5.62
C GLY A 201 10.73 -50.82 4.80
N LYS A 202 10.29 -49.72 5.43
CA LYS A 202 9.97 -48.47 4.74
C LYS A 202 11.02 -47.40 5.02
N LEU A 203 11.30 -46.59 4.01
CA LEU A 203 12.14 -45.42 4.15
C LEU A 203 11.29 -44.23 4.57
N PHE A 204 11.51 -43.73 5.79
CA PHE A 204 10.91 -42.47 6.20
C PHE A 204 11.59 -41.33 5.45
N GLN A 205 10.79 -40.42 4.87
CA GLN A 205 11.28 -39.23 4.18
C GLN A 205 10.47 -38.00 4.60
N ARG A 206 11.17 -36.91 4.90
CA ARG A 206 10.57 -35.59 5.16
C ARG A 206 11.43 -34.51 4.54
N ILE A 207 10.80 -33.45 4.02
CA ILE A 207 11.51 -32.27 3.53
C ILE A 207 11.96 -31.45 4.74
N ASP A 208 13.27 -31.25 4.87
CA ASP A 208 13.89 -30.46 5.95
C ASP A 208 14.54 -29.17 5.43
N GLY A 209 14.42 -28.89 4.13
CA GLY A 209 14.89 -27.65 3.51
C GLY A 209 14.93 -27.74 2.00
N TYR A 210 15.52 -26.72 1.37
CA TYR A 210 15.62 -26.63 -0.09
C TYR A 210 17.02 -26.11 -0.50
N THR A 211 17.47 -26.49 -1.68
CA THR A 211 18.53 -25.79 -2.41
C THR A 211 17.95 -24.96 -3.53
N ALA A 212 18.62 -23.89 -3.91
CA ALA A 212 18.23 -23.03 -5.01
C ALA A 212 19.31 -22.97 -6.08
N SER A 213 18.89 -22.98 -7.33
CA SER A 213 19.72 -22.65 -8.49
C SER A 213 19.30 -21.29 -9.02
N LEU A 214 20.24 -20.34 -9.07
CA LEU A 214 19.98 -18.98 -9.49
C LEU A 214 20.89 -18.58 -10.66
N ALA A 215 20.38 -17.74 -11.54
CA ALA A 215 21.13 -17.17 -12.65
C ALA A 215 21.03 -15.64 -12.64
N TYR A 216 22.18 -14.98 -12.69
CA TYR A 216 22.27 -13.55 -12.95
C TYR A 216 22.72 -13.39 -14.41
N ASP A 217 21.77 -13.17 -15.31
CA ASP A 217 22.02 -12.99 -16.74
C ASP A 217 21.68 -11.54 -17.12
N THR A 218 22.68 -10.68 -17.04
CA THR A 218 22.60 -9.29 -17.52
C THR A 218 23.51 -9.13 -18.72
N ARG A 219 23.34 -8.03 -19.46
CA ARG A 219 24.15 -7.74 -20.66
C ARG A 219 25.66 -7.84 -20.42
N ASP A 220 26.12 -7.41 -19.24
CA ASP A 220 27.55 -7.27 -18.92
C ASP A 220 28.08 -8.40 -18.02
N GLU A 221 27.20 -9.10 -17.32
CA GLU A 221 27.59 -10.15 -16.37
C GLU A 221 26.63 -11.34 -16.47
N LYS A 222 27.21 -12.51 -16.77
CA LYS A 222 26.53 -13.80 -16.79
C LYS A 222 27.12 -14.70 -15.71
N LYS A 223 26.36 -14.98 -14.66
CA LYS A 223 26.76 -15.86 -13.56
C LYS A 223 25.67 -16.87 -13.26
N SER A 224 26.09 -18.10 -13.02
CA SER A 224 25.22 -19.20 -12.62
C SER A 224 25.64 -19.73 -11.25
N TYR A 225 24.65 -19.98 -10.40
CA TYR A 225 24.81 -20.46 -9.05
C TYR A 225 23.94 -21.68 -8.85
N VAL A 226 24.53 -22.87 -8.96
CA VAL A 226 23.79 -24.13 -8.93
C VAL A 226 23.79 -24.74 -7.53
N ASN A 227 22.64 -25.29 -7.11
CA ASN A 227 22.47 -26.04 -5.86
C ASN A 227 22.97 -25.30 -4.61
N LYS A 228 22.74 -23.99 -4.55
CA LYS A 228 23.11 -23.14 -3.41
C LYS A 228 22.19 -23.37 -2.23
N ARG A 229 22.74 -23.11 -1.05
CA ARG A 229 22.09 -23.36 0.25
C ARG A 229 21.98 -22.08 1.06
N VAL A 230 21.12 -22.13 2.07
CA VAL A 230 21.07 -21.09 3.10
C VAL A 230 22.46 -20.88 3.69
N GLY A 231 22.88 -19.62 3.78
CA GLY A 231 24.21 -19.21 4.23
C GLY A 231 25.26 -19.06 3.12
N ASP A 232 25.01 -19.57 1.91
CA ASP A 232 25.96 -19.39 0.80
C ASP A 232 26.01 -17.92 0.35
N LYS A 233 27.23 -17.47 0.01
CA LYS A 233 27.49 -16.14 -0.55
C LYS A 233 27.53 -16.20 -2.08
N LEU A 234 26.80 -15.28 -2.71
CA LEU A 234 26.76 -14.99 -4.12
C LEU A 234 27.47 -13.65 -4.36
N ILE A 235 28.12 -13.47 -5.50
CA ILE A 235 28.84 -12.22 -5.82
C ILE A 235 28.49 -11.83 -7.25
N PHE A 236 27.70 -10.78 -7.41
CA PHE A 236 27.26 -10.21 -8.69
C PHE A 236 26.94 -8.73 -8.50
N ALA A 237 26.85 -7.96 -9.58
CA ALA A 237 26.63 -6.50 -9.52
C ALA A 237 27.63 -5.74 -8.63
N GLU A 238 28.87 -6.24 -8.55
CA GLU A 238 29.95 -5.73 -7.70
C GLU A 238 29.69 -5.78 -6.18
N ASP A 239 28.68 -6.53 -5.74
CA ASP A 239 28.34 -6.70 -4.32
C ASP A 239 28.24 -8.18 -3.93
N GLY A 240 28.31 -8.45 -2.63
CA GLY A 240 28.04 -9.76 -2.05
C GLY A 240 26.58 -9.88 -1.65
N HIS A 241 25.97 -11.03 -1.94
CA HIS A 241 24.61 -11.35 -1.53
C HIS A 241 24.59 -12.69 -0.80
N ASN A 242 24.04 -12.73 0.42
CA ASN A 242 23.95 -13.95 1.21
C ASN A 242 22.54 -14.54 1.08
N ILE A 243 22.44 -15.85 0.93
CA ILE A 243 21.15 -16.55 0.96
C ILE A 243 20.70 -16.67 2.42
N VAL A 244 19.59 -16.02 2.77
CA VAL A 244 19.04 -16.04 4.14
C VAL A 244 18.02 -17.15 4.32
N ALA A 245 17.20 -17.40 3.30
CA ALA A 245 16.17 -18.43 3.34
C ALA A 245 15.90 -18.97 1.93
N ILE A 246 15.54 -20.24 1.85
CA ILE A 246 15.05 -20.90 0.64
C ILE A 246 13.77 -21.64 1.03
N ARG A 247 12.69 -21.35 0.32
CA ARG A 247 11.43 -22.10 0.36
C ARG A 247 11.21 -22.80 -0.98
N GLU A 248 10.09 -23.49 -1.11
CA GLU A 248 9.72 -24.21 -2.33
C GLU A 248 9.68 -23.29 -3.56
N GLU A 249 9.10 -22.11 -3.47
CA GLU A 249 8.91 -21.22 -4.63
C GLU A 249 9.66 -19.89 -4.51
N GLU A 250 10.47 -19.70 -3.46
CA GLU A 250 11.14 -18.42 -3.25
C GLU A 250 12.50 -18.54 -2.54
N VAL A 251 13.37 -17.57 -2.85
CA VAL A 251 14.66 -17.38 -2.21
C VAL A 251 14.76 -15.96 -1.69
N VAL A 252 15.24 -15.81 -0.46
CA VAL A 252 15.51 -14.50 0.14
C VAL A 252 17.01 -14.26 0.15
N LEU A 253 17.44 -13.23 -0.58
CA LEU A 253 18.82 -12.74 -0.57
C LEU A 253 18.94 -11.52 0.33
N SER A 254 20.07 -11.40 1.04
CA SER A 254 20.47 -10.19 1.75
C SER A 254 21.70 -9.61 1.10
N THR A 255 21.62 -8.37 0.66
CA THR A 255 22.75 -7.61 0.10
C THR A 255 23.71 -7.20 1.21
N ALA A 256 25.01 -7.42 1.05
CA ALA A 256 26.01 -7.23 2.11
C ALA A 256 26.24 -5.74 2.43
N SER A 257 26.27 -4.87 1.44
CA SER A 257 26.50 -3.42 1.64
C SER A 257 25.35 -2.69 2.34
N THR A 258 24.11 -3.09 2.04
CA THR A 258 22.89 -2.38 2.47
C THR A 258 22.05 -3.14 3.48
N SER A 259 22.38 -4.41 3.74
CA SER A 259 21.53 -5.34 4.52
C SER A 259 20.08 -5.48 4.00
N LYS A 260 19.79 -4.98 2.79
CA LYS A 260 18.46 -5.05 2.17
C LYS A 260 18.16 -6.49 1.80
N ARG A 261 16.97 -6.96 2.21
CA ARG A 261 16.45 -8.28 1.84
C ARG A 261 15.59 -8.18 0.59
N THR A 262 15.82 -9.08 -0.35
CA THR A 262 15.08 -9.17 -1.61
C THR A 262 14.57 -10.59 -1.78
N THR A 263 13.28 -10.74 -2.01
CA THR A 263 12.64 -12.03 -2.28
C THR A 263 12.56 -12.25 -3.78
N ILE A 264 13.12 -13.36 -4.25
CA ILE A 264 13.07 -13.79 -5.65
C ILE A 264 12.18 -15.01 -5.71
N ARG A 265 11.11 -14.91 -6.48
CA ARG A 265 10.18 -16.01 -6.69
C ARG A 265 10.58 -16.84 -7.90
N LEU A 266 10.27 -18.11 -7.85
CA LEU A 266 10.39 -19.04 -8.96
C LEU A 266 9.41 -18.58 -10.04
N ARG A 267 9.88 -18.50 -11.29
CA ARG A 267 9.05 -18.15 -12.45
C ARG A 267 8.57 -19.39 -13.18
#